data_AF-A0AAJ5BCI1-F1
#
_entry.id   AF-A0AAJ5BCI1-F1
#
_cell.length_a   1.000
_cell.length_b   1.000
_cell.length_c   1.000
_cell.angle_alpha   90.00
_cell.angle_beta   90.00
_cell.angle_gamma   90.00
#
_symmetry.space_group_name_H-M   'P 1'
#
loop_
_entity.id
_entity.type
_entity.pdbx_description
1 polymer ?
#
loop_
_entity_poly.entity_id
_entity_poly.type
_entity_poly.pdbx_seq_one_letter_code
_entity_poly.pdbx_strand_id
1 'polypeptide(L)'
;MANYTYLSIKKDEENTFLFEGKNTLPFFWICLLDITILKEKQPIWEQLIISEEEDSNDEYEESEYTISPTDIILPKKTFNTNAENRRTFISKYAPESLPLYDDFISCINNNLYEDAVVCIELVEYIGFYDTVQSFVDTITSELRALDALDLEAILYLDTHDIINGGTGFTSIDNKAFSELENYKQAKIFRNKNTIKDTPYEKGDIMSSIYLLLICITFSGITYWMYIEDSPLFAVIFIGSLNLFFYYISFKALLESIKKKIAKTTQL
;
A
#
# COMPACT_ATOMS: atom_id res chain seq x y z
N MET A 1 -7.61 -8.95 2.20
CA MET A 1 -8.14 -8.07 1.14
C MET A 1 -7.17 -6.91 0.97
N ALA A 2 -7.02 -6.39 -0.24
CA ALA A 2 -6.34 -5.11 -0.45
C ALA A 2 -7.43 -4.05 -0.42
N ASN A 3 -7.29 -3.05 0.44
CA ASN A 3 -8.26 -1.96 0.55
C ASN A 3 -7.72 -0.78 -0.26
N TYR A 4 -8.62 -0.16 -1.01
CA TYR A 4 -8.28 0.90 -1.93
C TYR A 4 -8.90 2.21 -1.45
N THR A 5 -8.12 3.28 -1.53
CA THR A 5 -8.65 4.64 -1.46
C THR A 5 -8.53 5.24 -2.83
N TYR A 6 -9.47 6.10 -3.18
CA TYR A 6 -9.50 6.71 -4.50
C TYR A 6 -9.51 8.22 -4.38
N LEU A 7 -8.74 8.87 -5.26
CA LEU A 7 -8.85 10.29 -5.53
C LEU A 7 -9.36 10.44 -6.96
N SER A 8 -10.53 11.04 -7.08
CA SER A 8 -11.22 11.22 -8.35
C SER A 8 -11.72 12.64 -8.54
N ILE A 9 -12.12 12.95 -9.77
CA ILE A 9 -12.89 14.16 -10.08
C ILE A 9 -14.33 13.73 -10.32
N LYS A 10 -15.25 14.27 -9.53
CA LYS A 10 -16.69 14.03 -9.69
C LYS A 10 -17.38 15.29 -10.23
N LYS A 11 -18.27 15.11 -11.19
CA LYS A 11 -19.25 16.12 -11.61
C LYS A 11 -20.50 15.43 -12.15
N ASP A 12 -21.67 15.83 -11.67
CA ASP A 12 -22.94 15.24 -12.08
C ASP A 12 -22.88 13.70 -11.93
N GLU A 13 -23.07 12.95 -13.02
CA GLU A 13 -22.94 11.47 -13.05
C GLU A 13 -21.57 10.99 -13.56
N GLU A 14 -20.63 11.90 -13.82
CA GLU A 14 -19.27 11.56 -14.28
C GLU A 14 -18.31 11.45 -13.09
N ASN A 15 -17.58 10.33 -13.03
CA ASN A 15 -16.51 10.09 -12.07
C ASN A 15 -15.24 9.69 -12.82
N THR A 16 -14.19 10.51 -12.70
CA THR A 16 -12.88 10.23 -13.30
C THR A 16 -11.87 9.91 -12.21
N PHE A 17 -11.53 8.64 -12.04
CA PHE A 17 -10.52 8.22 -11.09
C PHE A 17 -9.16 8.70 -11.53
N LEU A 18 -8.40 9.38 -10.68
CA LEU A 18 -7.06 9.85 -11.02
C LEU A 18 -5.97 9.02 -10.34
N PHE A 19 -6.18 8.68 -9.07
CA PHE A 19 -5.18 8.01 -8.26
C PHE A 19 -5.81 7.00 -7.28
N GLU A 20 -5.02 5.99 -6.94
CA GLU A 20 -5.35 4.91 -6.01
C GLU A 20 -4.32 4.88 -4.87
N GLY A 21 -4.77 4.94 -3.62
CA GLY A 21 -3.96 4.58 -2.46
C GLY A 21 -4.14 3.10 -2.14
N LYS A 22 -3.03 2.36 -1.97
CA LYS A 22 -3.06 0.90 -1.70
C LYS A 22 -2.57 0.62 -0.29
N ASN A 23 -3.49 0.29 0.61
CA ASN A 23 -3.23 0.05 2.04
C ASN A 23 -2.57 1.22 2.79
N THR A 24 -2.48 2.41 2.17
CA THR A 24 -1.96 3.64 2.78
C THR A 24 -2.72 4.83 2.20
N LEU A 25 -2.92 5.86 3.02
CA LEU A 25 -3.37 7.17 2.56
C LEU A 25 -2.15 7.97 2.10
N PRO A 26 -2.03 8.36 0.82
CA PRO A 26 -0.84 9.08 0.35
C PRO A 26 -0.73 10.48 0.96
N PHE A 27 0.48 10.89 1.35
CA PHE A 27 0.75 12.18 2.00
C PHE A 27 0.33 13.39 1.16
N PHE A 28 0.45 13.32 -0.18
CA PHE A 28 0.00 14.43 -1.01
C PHE A 28 -1.52 14.61 -0.97
N TRP A 29 -2.28 13.56 -0.64
CA TRP A 29 -3.73 13.65 -0.47
C TRP A 29 -4.06 14.29 0.87
N ILE A 30 -3.31 13.94 1.93
CA ILE A 30 -3.40 14.61 3.25
C ILE A 30 -3.12 16.11 3.11
N CYS A 31 -2.19 16.49 2.23
CA CYS A 31 -1.90 17.90 1.95
C CYS A 31 -3.08 18.68 1.35
N LEU A 32 -4.11 18.00 0.83
CA LEU A 32 -5.32 18.63 0.30
C LEU A 32 -6.38 18.89 1.38
N LEU A 33 -6.19 18.33 2.58
CA LEU A 33 -7.14 18.37 3.68
C LEU A 33 -6.87 19.55 4.63
N ASP A 34 -7.87 19.85 5.44
CA ASP A 34 -7.76 20.70 6.61
C ASP A 34 -8.57 20.12 7.77
N ILE A 35 -8.33 20.64 8.98
CA ILE A 35 -8.94 20.13 10.21
C ILE A 35 -10.47 20.35 10.21
N THR A 36 -10.96 21.36 9.50
CA THR A 36 -12.41 21.65 9.43
C THR A 36 -13.12 20.54 8.68
N ILE A 37 -12.57 20.12 7.53
CA ILE A 37 -13.09 19.00 6.73
C ILE A 37 -13.22 17.73 7.58
N LEU A 38 -12.17 17.38 8.34
CA LEU A 38 -12.20 16.17 9.18
C LEU A 38 -13.28 16.25 10.26
N LYS A 39 -13.42 17.40 10.91
CA LYS A 39 -14.44 17.61 11.95
C LYS A 39 -15.87 17.52 11.41
N GLU A 40 -16.09 17.99 10.18
CA GLU A 40 -17.40 17.88 9.52
C GLU A 40 -17.73 16.44 9.15
N LYS A 41 -16.72 15.65 8.75
CA LYS A 41 -16.91 14.25 8.32
C LYS A 41 -16.96 13.23 9.44
N GLN A 42 -16.23 13.47 10.54
CA GLN A 42 -16.18 12.57 11.69
C GLN A 42 -17.55 12.02 12.14
N PRO A 43 -18.58 12.85 12.43
CA PRO A 43 -19.86 12.32 12.91
C PRO A 43 -20.58 11.45 11.86
N ILE A 44 -20.35 11.69 10.57
CA ILE A 44 -20.94 10.89 9.48
C ILE A 44 -20.28 9.50 9.44
N TRP A 45 -18.95 9.44 9.53
CA TRP A 45 -18.21 8.18 9.58
C TRP A 45 -18.54 7.37 10.83
N GLU A 46 -18.66 8.03 12.00
CA GLU A 46 -19.07 7.38 13.25
C GLU A 46 -20.47 6.74 13.13
N GLN A 47 -21.42 7.47 12.54
CA GLN A 47 -22.78 6.96 12.37
C GLN A 47 -22.83 5.74 11.44
N LEU A 48 -22.04 5.75 10.36
CA LEU A 48 -22.04 4.67 9.37
C LEU A 48 -21.43 3.38 9.91
N ILE A 49 -20.30 3.47 10.61
CA ILE A 49 -19.68 2.29 11.23
C ILE A 49 -20.62 1.68 12.28
N ILE A 50 -21.32 2.50 13.07
CA ILE A 50 -22.34 2.00 14.00
C ILE A 50 -23.46 1.27 13.25
N SER A 51 -23.95 1.82 12.13
CA SER A 51 -25.01 1.17 11.36
C SER A 51 -24.56 -0.14 10.69
N GLU A 52 -23.32 -0.24 10.22
CA GLU A 52 -22.75 -1.47 9.65
C GLU A 52 -22.56 -2.57 10.71
N GLU A 53 -22.21 -2.20 11.95
CA GLU A 53 -22.10 -3.14 13.06
C GLU A 53 -23.47 -3.66 13.54
N GLU A 54 -24.52 -2.84 13.44
CA GLU A 54 -25.89 -3.18 13.88
C GLU A 54 -26.70 -3.95 12.82
N ASP A 55 -26.51 -3.67 11.53
CA ASP A 55 -27.18 -4.34 10.40
C ASP A 55 -26.22 -5.29 9.66
N SER A 56 -26.07 -6.51 10.19
CA SER A 56 -25.22 -7.54 9.58
C SER A 56 -25.77 -8.15 8.27
N ASN A 57 -26.77 -7.52 7.62
CA ASN A 57 -27.56 -8.13 6.54
C ASN A 57 -27.87 -7.24 5.33
N ASP A 58 -27.58 -5.94 5.36
CA ASP A 58 -27.88 -5.06 4.22
C ASP A 58 -26.58 -4.64 3.52
N GLU A 59 -26.33 -5.22 2.34
CA GLU A 59 -25.34 -4.72 1.39
C GLU A 59 -25.73 -3.30 0.99
N TYR A 60 -25.07 -2.29 1.57
CA TYR A 60 -25.09 -0.93 1.03
C TYR A 60 -24.41 -0.95 -0.34
N GLU A 61 -25.19 -1.07 -1.42
CA GLU A 61 -24.72 -0.85 -2.80
C GLU A 61 -24.46 0.66 -3.00
N GLU A 62 -23.24 1.08 -2.70
CA GLU A 62 -22.75 2.40 -3.04
C GLU A 62 -22.48 2.47 -4.55
N SER A 63 -23.23 3.31 -5.27
CA SER A 63 -22.99 3.49 -6.71
C SER A 63 -21.73 4.31 -6.93
N GLU A 64 -20.81 3.82 -7.76
CA GLU A 64 -19.54 4.48 -8.11
C GLU A 64 -19.71 5.90 -8.71
N TYR A 65 -20.91 6.24 -9.17
CA TYR A 65 -21.23 7.51 -9.82
C TYR A 65 -21.87 8.57 -8.90
N THR A 66 -22.27 8.20 -7.67
CA THR A 66 -22.88 9.13 -6.73
C THR A 66 -21.85 9.57 -5.70
N ILE A 67 -21.88 10.85 -5.30
CA ILE A 67 -21.10 11.35 -4.17
C ILE A 67 -21.65 10.70 -2.90
N SER A 68 -20.79 9.93 -2.21
CA SER A 68 -21.16 9.38 -0.91
C SER A 68 -21.16 10.47 0.16
N PRO A 69 -22.08 10.40 1.15
CA PRO A 69 -21.97 11.21 2.36
C PRO A 69 -20.61 11.04 3.07
N THR A 70 -19.93 9.90 2.89
CA THR A 70 -18.62 9.61 3.50
C THR A 70 -17.44 10.22 2.77
N ASP A 71 -17.59 10.49 1.47
CA ASP A 71 -16.51 10.99 0.62
C ASP A 71 -16.08 12.38 1.07
N ILE A 72 -14.78 12.62 1.13
CA ILE A 72 -14.29 13.99 1.27
C ILE A 72 -14.46 14.70 -0.08
N ILE A 73 -15.22 15.79 -0.07
CA ILE A 73 -15.45 16.62 -1.25
C ILE A 73 -14.72 17.95 -1.10
N LEU A 74 -13.81 18.23 -2.03
CA LEU A 74 -13.03 19.46 -2.07
C LEU A 74 -13.43 20.28 -3.29
N PRO A 75 -14.18 21.38 -3.11
CA PRO A 75 -14.38 22.36 -4.16
C PRO A 75 -13.03 22.91 -4.65
N LYS A 76 -12.95 23.30 -5.93
CA LYS A 76 -11.73 23.82 -6.56
C LYS A 76 -11.01 24.91 -5.76
N LYS A 77 -11.74 25.80 -5.12
CA LYS A 77 -11.16 26.85 -4.26
C LYS A 77 -10.47 26.27 -3.03
N THR A 78 -11.11 25.33 -2.32
CA THR A 78 -10.56 24.66 -1.14
C THR A 78 -9.34 23.85 -1.52
N PHE A 79 -9.44 23.02 -2.57
CA PHE A 79 -8.34 22.25 -3.11
C PHE A 79 -7.10 23.11 -3.41
N ASN A 80 -7.27 24.19 -4.20
CA ASN A 80 -6.14 25.06 -4.57
C ASN A 80 -5.55 25.79 -3.37
N THR A 81 -6.38 26.23 -2.42
CA THR A 81 -5.91 26.91 -1.20
C THR A 81 -5.06 25.95 -0.36
N ASN A 82 -5.55 24.73 -0.12
CA ASN A 82 -4.85 23.75 0.69
C ASN A 82 -3.55 23.31 0.00
N ALA A 83 -3.61 23.02 -1.30
CA ALA A 83 -2.41 22.65 -2.07
C ALA A 83 -1.31 23.71 -2.02
N GLU A 84 -1.66 24.99 -2.26
CA GLU A 84 -0.68 26.08 -2.23
C GLU A 84 -0.08 26.27 -0.82
N ASN A 85 -0.91 26.18 0.22
CA ASN A 85 -0.45 26.28 1.61
C ASN A 85 0.56 25.19 1.97
N ARG A 86 0.36 23.96 1.48
CA ARG A 86 1.24 22.81 1.77
C ARG A 86 2.47 22.73 0.88
N ARG A 87 2.43 23.37 -0.29
CA ARG A 87 3.58 23.47 -1.20
C ARG A 87 4.83 24.02 -0.51
N THR A 88 4.68 25.01 0.38
CA THR A 88 5.79 25.61 1.13
C THR A 88 6.50 24.59 2.04
N PHE A 89 5.74 23.70 2.70
CA PHE A 89 6.30 22.64 3.53
C PHE A 89 7.16 21.69 2.70
N ILE A 90 6.59 21.19 1.59
CA ILE A 90 7.27 20.24 0.69
C ILE A 90 8.53 20.87 0.10
N SER A 91 8.45 22.12 -0.37
CA SER A 91 9.62 22.83 -0.90
C SER A 91 10.76 22.97 0.12
N LYS A 92 10.44 23.06 1.41
CA LYS A 92 11.44 23.25 2.47
C LYS A 92 12.05 21.94 2.95
N TYR A 93 11.22 20.91 3.13
CA TYR A 93 11.62 19.68 3.83
C TYR A 93 11.72 18.45 2.93
N ALA A 94 11.07 18.46 1.77
CA ALA A 94 11.15 17.40 0.76
C ALA A 94 11.31 17.98 -0.66
N PRO A 95 12.35 18.79 -0.92
CA PRO A 95 12.53 19.49 -2.18
C PRO A 95 12.66 18.54 -3.38
N GLU A 96 13.16 17.32 -3.17
CA GLU A 96 13.24 16.29 -4.22
C GLU A 96 11.84 15.78 -4.65
N SER A 97 10.86 15.85 -3.76
CA SER A 97 9.47 15.44 -4.02
C SER A 97 8.63 16.57 -4.64
N LEU A 98 9.10 17.83 -4.57
CA LEU A 98 8.34 18.99 -5.04
C LEU A 98 7.95 18.92 -6.52
N PRO A 99 8.83 18.51 -7.48
CA PRO A 99 8.42 18.42 -8.89
C PRO A 99 7.28 17.43 -9.12
N LEU A 100 7.28 16.30 -8.40
CA LEU A 100 6.21 15.31 -8.50
C LEU A 100 4.92 15.82 -7.85
N TYR A 101 5.03 16.56 -6.74
CA TYR A 101 3.89 17.23 -6.11
C TYR A 101 3.25 18.26 -7.06
N ASP A 102 4.07 19.09 -7.70
CA ASP A 102 3.60 20.09 -8.67
C ASP A 102 2.91 19.43 -9.87
N ASP A 103 3.48 18.35 -10.40
CA ASP A 103 2.83 17.54 -11.46
C ASP A 103 1.47 16.99 -10.98
N PHE A 104 1.41 16.45 -9.76
CA PHE A 104 0.19 15.91 -9.14
C PHE A 104 -0.91 16.97 -9.03
N ILE A 105 -0.59 18.15 -8.49
CA ILE A 105 -1.53 19.27 -8.38
C ILE A 105 -1.96 19.76 -9.76
N SER A 106 -1.03 19.85 -10.72
CA SER A 106 -1.35 20.24 -12.10
C SER A 106 -2.26 19.23 -12.78
N CYS A 107 -2.06 17.94 -12.56
CA CYS A 107 -2.91 16.87 -13.09
C CYS A 107 -4.35 16.99 -12.60
N ILE A 108 -4.54 17.16 -11.29
CA ILE A 108 -5.87 17.37 -10.71
C ILE A 108 -6.50 18.63 -11.29
N ASN A 109 -5.78 19.76 -11.32
CA ASN A 109 -6.31 21.02 -11.86
C ASN A 109 -6.71 20.94 -13.34
N ASN A 110 -5.96 20.19 -14.15
CA ASN A 110 -6.27 20.00 -15.58
C ASN A 110 -7.56 19.21 -15.79
N ASN A 111 -7.94 18.37 -14.83
CA ASN A 111 -9.20 17.62 -14.85
C ASN A 111 -10.32 18.33 -14.07
N LEU A 112 -10.04 19.44 -13.38
CA LEU A 112 -11.00 20.14 -12.53
C LEU A 112 -11.66 21.31 -13.28
N TYR A 113 -12.66 20.97 -14.11
CA TYR A 113 -13.47 21.91 -14.89
C TYR A 113 -14.58 22.58 -14.05
N GLU A 114 -15.41 23.42 -14.67
CA GLU A 114 -16.45 24.18 -13.96
C GLU A 114 -17.47 23.23 -13.29
N ASP A 115 -17.79 23.52 -12.02
CA ASP A 115 -18.62 22.74 -11.09
C ASP A 115 -18.11 21.35 -10.70
N ALA A 116 -16.97 20.90 -11.24
CA ALA A 116 -16.34 19.66 -10.80
C ALA A 116 -15.68 19.82 -9.43
N VAL A 117 -15.64 18.73 -8.67
CA VAL A 117 -15.04 18.65 -7.34
C VAL A 117 -14.00 17.54 -7.27
N VAL A 118 -12.99 17.71 -6.41
CA VAL A 118 -12.08 16.61 -6.06
C VAL A 118 -12.78 15.77 -5.01
N CYS A 119 -12.82 14.46 -5.20
CA CYS A 119 -13.41 13.49 -4.30
C CYS A 119 -12.31 12.58 -3.75
N ILE A 120 -12.31 12.32 -2.44
CA ILE A 120 -11.42 11.35 -1.80
C ILE A 120 -12.26 10.34 -1.02
N GLU A 121 -12.17 9.08 -1.43
CA GLU A 121 -12.91 7.95 -0.88
C GLU A 121 -12.05 7.25 0.17
N LEU A 122 -12.51 7.23 1.43
CA LEU A 122 -11.70 6.85 2.60
C LEU A 122 -12.31 5.77 3.51
N VAL A 123 -13.57 5.38 3.31
CA VAL A 123 -14.29 4.52 4.29
C VAL A 123 -13.56 3.21 4.56
N GLU A 124 -13.17 2.48 3.49
CA GLU A 124 -12.41 1.23 3.63
C GLU A 124 -11.08 1.41 4.38
N TYR A 125 -10.50 2.62 4.30
CA TYR A 125 -9.25 2.94 4.96
C TYR A 125 -9.43 3.31 6.43
N ILE A 126 -10.55 3.95 6.78
CA ILE A 126 -10.90 4.24 8.17
C ILE A 126 -11.05 2.93 8.96
N GLY A 127 -11.51 1.86 8.32
CA GLY A 127 -11.60 0.52 8.92
C GLY A 127 -10.26 -0.11 9.37
N PHE A 128 -9.11 0.49 9.07
CA PHE A 128 -7.81 0.06 9.63
C PHE A 128 -7.53 0.61 11.04
N TYR A 129 -8.36 1.52 11.53
CA TYR A 129 -8.20 2.12 12.86
C TYR A 129 -9.18 1.49 13.83
N ASP A 130 -8.76 1.38 15.10
CA ASP A 130 -9.61 0.86 16.17
C ASP A 130 -10.92 1.67 16.32
N THR A 131 -10.87 2.97 16.00
CA THR A 131 -12.03 3.88 16.02
C THR A 131 -11.88 4.99 14.99
N VAL A 132 -13.00 5.57 14.55
CA VAL A 132 -13.01 6.80 13.72
C VAL A 132 -12.23 7.93 14.39
N GLN A 133 -12.38 8.09 15.72
CA GLN A 133 -11.64 9.09 16.48
C GLN A 133 -10.12 8.90 16.35
N SER A 134 -9.62 7.66 16.41
CA SER A 134 -8.19 7.37 16.24
C SER A 134 -7.68 7.74 14.84
N PHE A 135 -8.49 7.51 13.80
CA PHE A 135 -8.18 7.96 12.44
C PHE A 135 -8.11 9.49 12.38
N VAL A 136 -9.16 10.17 12.85
CA VAL A 136 -9.26 11.64 12.84
C VAL A 136 -8.12 12.28 13.63
N ASP A 137 -7.75 11.73 14.79
CA ASP A 137 -6.65 12.22 15.61
C ASP A 137 -5.31 12.07 14.88
N THR A 138 -5.10 10.95 14.19
CA THR A 138 -3.89 10.69 13.40
C THR A 138 -3.73 11.72 12.29
N ILE A 139 -4.77 11.90 11.45
CA ILE A 139 -4.71 12.87 10.35
C ILE A 139 -4.70 14.32 10.88
N THR A 140 -5.38 14.62 11.98
CA THR A 140 -5.32 15.95 12.61
C THR A 140 -3.91 16.26 13.13
N SER A 141 -3.20 15.27 13.67
CA SER A 141 -1.81 15.43 14.10
C SER A 141 -0.91 15.77 12.90
N GLU A 142 -1.05 15.07 11.78
CA GLU A 142 -0.35 15.38 10.52
C GLU A 142 -0.59 16.82 10.07
N LEU A 143 -1.86 17.24 10.03
CA LEU A 143 -2.23 18.58 9.59
C LEU A 143 -1.65 19.67 10.52
N ARG A 144 -1.62 19.43 11.83
CA ARG A 144 -0.99 20.33 12.79
C ARG A 144 0.53 20.40 12.62
N ALA A 145 1.18 19.27 12.35
CA ALA A 145 2.62 19.22 12.07
C ALA A 145 2.96 19.99 10.78
N LEU A 146 2.13 19.85 9.73
CA LEU A 146 2.21 20.64 8.51
C LEU A 146 2.07 22.14 8.78
N ASP A 147 1.09 22.56 9.60
CA ASP A 147 0.89 23.97 9.99
C ASP A 147 2.08 24.51 10.81
N ALA A 148 2.64 23.69 11.70
CA ALA A 148 3.78 24.04 12.55
C ALA A 148 5.14 23.96 11.83
N LEU A 149 5.16 23.48 10.57
CA LEU A 149 6.38 23.20 9.82
C LEU A 149 7.33 22.24 10.56
N ASP A 150 6.77 21.22 11.23
CA ASP A 150 7.49 20.21 12.01
C ASP A 150 7.60 18.91 11.22
N LEU A 151 8.79 18.63 10.66
CA LEU A 151 9.04 17.43 9.86
C LEU A 151 9.10 16.15 10.71
N GLU A 152 9.56 16.23 11.96
CA GLU A 152 9.74 15.04 12.80
C GLU A 152 8.40 14.44 13.23
N ALA A 153 7.34 15.24 13.24
CA ALA A 153 5.98 14.84 13.55
C ALA A 153 5.17 14.32 12.35
N ILE A 154 5.75 14.31 11.13
CA ILE A 154 5.11 13.76 9.93
C ILE A 154 5.39 12.26 9.82
N LEU A 155 4.32 11.46 9.78
CA LEU A 155 4.35 9.99 9.70
C LEU A 155 4.14 9.48 8.27
N TYR A 156 3.38 10.19 7.44
CA TYR A 156 2.94 9.68 6.12
C TYR A 156 3.89 10.00 4.97
N LEU A 157 4.84 10.92 5.17
CA LEU A 157 5.82 11.27 4.14
C LEU A 157 6.92 10.21 4.06
N ASP A 158 6.79 9.27 3.13
CA ASP A 158 7.86 8.35 2.77
C ASP A 158 8.61 8.85 1.53
N THR A 159 9.82 9.36 1.75
CA THR A 159 10.71 9.82 0.67
C THR A 159 11.34 8.67 -0.13
N HIS A 160 11.32 7.43 0.38
CA HIS A 160 11.89 6.26 -0.30
C HIS A 160 10.95 5.68 -1.36
N ASP A 161 9.65 5.89 -1.17
CA ASP A 161 8.59 5.48 -2.08
C ASP A 161 7.52 6.57 -2.21
N ILE A 162 7.90 7.69 -2.81
CA ILE A 162 7.03 8.85 -2.98
C ILE A 162 5.82 8.60 -3.90
N ILE A 163 5.75 7.44 -4.58
CA ILE A 163 4.52 7.01 -5.25
C ILE A 163 3.54 6.46 -4.21
N ASN A 164 3.96 5.49 -3.38
CA ASN A 164 3.07 4.93 -2.34
C ASN A 164 2.71 5.99 -1.29
N GLY A 165 3.73 6.67 -0.78
CA GLY A 165 3.61 7.64 0.30
C GLY A 165 3.26 9.05 -0.18
N GLY A 166 3.31 9.36 -1.48
CA GLY A 166 3.06 10.71 -1.99
C GLY A 166 1.82 10.79 -2.87
N THR A 167 1.94 10.47 -4.16
CA THR A 167 0.86 10.66 -5.15
C THR A 167 -0.27 9.62 -5.09
N GLY A 168 0.02 8.43 -4.56
CA GLY A 168 -0.75 7.23 -4.91
C GLY A 168 -0.37 6.72 -6.31
N PHE A 169 -0.92 5.57 -6.67
CA PHE A 169 -0.73 4.97 -7.99
C PHE A 169 -1.71 5.58 -8.99
N THR A 170 -1.27 5.79 -10.23
CA THR A 170 -2.17 6.23 -11.31
C THR A 170 -3.25 5.19 -11.58
N SER A 171 -4.50 5.65 -11.67
CA SER A 171 -5.64 4.84 -12.11
C SER A 171 -5.57 4.50 -13.61
N ILE A 172 -6.53 3.71 -14.09
CA ILE A 172 -6.67 3.39 -15.52
C ILE A 172 -7.04 4.61 -16.38
N ASP A 173 -7.75 5.59 -15.83
CA ASP A 173 -8.20 6.79 -16.54
C ASP A 173 -7.10 7.87 -16.62
N ASN A 174 -6.06 7.76 -15.79
CA ASN A 174 -4.99 8.75 -15.68
C ASN A 174 -3.63 8.25 -16.21
N LYS A 175 -3.64 7.48 -17.31
CA LYS A 175 -2.40 6.96 -17.92
C LYS A 175 -1.41 8.05 -18.31
N ALA A 176 -1.91 9.23 -18.71
CA ALA A 176 -1.07 10.36 -19.10
C ALA A 176 -0.14 10.83 -17.97
N PHE A 177 -0.60 10.79 -16.71
CA PHE A 177 0.24 11.14 -15.56
C PHE A 177 1.44 10.19 -15.41
N SER A 178 1.22 8.90 -15.67
CA SER A 178 2.28 7.89 -15.56
C SER A 178 3.41 8.09 -16.58
N GLU A 179 3.15 8.89 -17.62
CA GLU A 179 4.12 9.23 -18.66
C GLU A 179 4.96 10.47 -18.34
N LEU A 180 4.61 11.23 -17.29
CA LEU A 180 5.38 12.40 -16.86
C LEU A 180 6.76 11.99 -16.34
N GLU A 181 7.76 12.84 -16.60
CA GLU A 181 9.15 12.53 -16.28
C GLU A 181 9.36 12.33 -14.77
N ASN A 182 8.79 13.21 -13.92
CA ASN A 182 8.95 13.11 -12.47
C ASN A 182 8.34 11.81 -11.92
N TYR A 183 7.18 11.38 -12.46
CA TYR A 183 6.57 10.11 -12.07
C TYR A 183 7.40 8.91 -12.52
N LYS A 184 7.95 8.94 -13.75
CA LYS A 184 8.88 7.92 -14.26
C LYS A 184 10.12 7.80 -13.38
N GLN A 185 10.72 8.91 -12.98
CA GLN A 185 11.87 8.93 -12.08
C GLN A 185 11.52 8.35 -10.71
N ALA A 186 10.38 8.76 -10.11
CA ALA A 186 9.90 8.20 -8.86
C ALA A 186 9.67 6.69 -8.95
N LYS A 187 9.14 6.19 -10.08
CA LYS A 187 8.92 4.76 -10.33
C LYS A 187 10.24 3.99 -10.45
N ILE A 188 11.25 4.55 -11.12
CA ILE A 188 12.59 3.96 -11.19
C ILE A 188 13.21 3.86 -9.80
N PHE A 189 13.12 4.95 -9.02
CA PHE A 189 13.64 5.01 -7.66
C PHE A 189 12.96 3.98 -6.76
N ARG A 190 11.63 3.91 -6.79
CA ARG A 190 10.84 2.88 -6.10
C ARG A 190 11.32 1.48 -6.46
N ASN A 191 11.44 1.15 -7.75
CA ASN A 191 11.85 -0.19 -8.18
C ASN A 191 13.27 -0.57 -7.74
N LYS A 192 14.15 0.43 -7.54
CA LYS A 192 15.48 0.23 -7.01
C LYS A 192 15.47 -0.04 -5.50
N ASN A 193 14.54 0.60 -4.79
CA ASN A 193 14.44 0.56 -3.33
C ASN A 193 13.44 -0.45 -2.80
N THR A 194 12.56 -1.01 -3.63
CA THR A 194 11.78 -2.19 -3.28
C THR A 194 12.79 -3.29 -2.97
N ILE A 195 13.02 -3.49 -1.67
CA ILE A 195 13.55 -4.73 -1.15
C ILE A 195 12.68 -5.79 -1.82
N LYS A 196 13.30 -6.67 -2.60
CA LYS A 196 12.59 -7.85 -3.05
C LYS A 196 12.28 -8.61 -1.77
N ASP A 197 11.08 -8.42 -1.25
CA ASP A 197 10.43 -9.36 -0.34
C ASP A 197 10.10 -10.61 -1.15
N THR A 198 11.14 -11.23 -1.67
CA THR A 198 11.14 -12.66 -1.75
C THR A 198 11.44 -13.10 -0.33
N PRO A 199 10.56 -13.83 0.36
CA PRO A 199 10.95 -14.62 1.54
C PRO A 199 12.00 -15.70 1.19
N TYR A 200 12.53 -15.66 -0.04
CA TYR A 200 13.35 -16.66 -0.67
C TYR A 200 14.36 -15.98 -1.60
N GLU A 201 15.52 -15.58 -1.08
CA GLU A 201 16.66 -15.42 -1.98
C GLU A 201 16.99 -16.79 -2.56
N LYS A 202 16.88 -16.93 -3.88
CA LYS A 202 17.26 -18.15 -4.59
C LYS A 202 18.74 -18.47 -4.28
N GLY A 203 18.96 -19.45 -3.40
CA GLY A 203 20.28 -19.85 -2.91
C GLY A 203 20.65 -19.35 -1.51
N ASP A 204 19.67 -19.05 -0.65
CA ASP A 204 19.92 -18.88 0.78
C ASP A 204 20.21 -20.25 1.45
N ILE A 205 21.27 -20.27 2.25
CA ILE A 205 21.74 -21.43 3.01
C ILE A 205 20.72 -21.78 4.10
N MET A 206 20.11 -20.79 4.77
CA MET A 206 19.18 -21.04 5.87
C MET A 206 17.90 -21.71 5.38
N SER A 207 17.34 -21.27 4.26
CA SER A 207 16.20 -21.93 3.61
C SER A 207 16.48 -23.40 3.24
N SER A 208 17.70 -23.68 2.76
CA SER A 208 18.12 -25.07 2.46
C SER A 208 18.23 -25.93 3.73
N ILE A 209 18.66 -25.34 4.86
CA ILE A 209 18.70 -26.00 6.17
C ILE A 209 17.28 -26.27 6.69
N TYR A 210 16.37 -25.31 6.61
CA TYR A 210 14.98 -25.50 7.03
C TYR A 210 14.29 -26.61 6.22
N LEU A 211 14.50 -26.66 4.90
CA LEU A 211 13.95 -27.71 4.06
C LEU A 211 14.51 -29.10 4.43
N LEU A 212 15.80 -29.20 4.77
CA LEU A 212 16.41 -30.43 5.28
C LEU A 212 15.79 -30.88 6.61
N LEU A 213 15.55 -29.94 7.54
CA LEU A 213 14.90 -30.24 8.83
C LEU A 213 13.48 -30.78 8.62
N ILE A 214 12.73 -30.20 7.67
CA ILE A 214 11.40 -30.71 7.30
C ILE A 214 11.51 -32.13 6.75
N CYS A 215 12.47 -32.41 5.87
CA CYS A 215 12.67 -33.76 5.32
C CYS A 215 12.94 -34.82 6.41
N ILE A 216 13.68 -34.46 7.46
CA ILE A 216 13.95 -35.33 8.62
C ILE A 216 12.64 -35.67 9.35
N THR A 217 11.78 -34.68 9.56
CA THR A 217 10.45 -34.91 10.16
C THR A 217 9.61 -35.86 9.30
N PHE A 218 9.59 -35.66 7.98
CA PHE A 218 8.88 -36.55 7.05
C PHE A 218 9.49 -37.95 6.98
N SER A 219 10.80 -38.12 7.21
CA SER A 219 11.43 -39.43 7.35
C SER A 219 10.89 -40.16 8.59
N GLY A 220 10.73 -39.44 9.71
CA GLY A 220 10.10 -39.95 10.93
C GLY A 220 8.65 -40.37 10.70
N ILE A 221 7.86 -39.55 9.98
CA ILE A 221 6.47 -39.89 9.62
C ILE A 221 6.43 -41.13 8.73
N THR A 222 7.27 -41.20 7.70
CA THR A 222 7.32 -42.35 6.79
C THR A 222 7.69 -43.65 7.54
N TYR A 223 8.63 -43.56 8.50
CA TYR A 223 9.00 -44.67 9.36
C TYR A 223 7.86 -45.08 10.31
N TRP A 224 7.16 -44.12 10.91
CA TRP A 224 6.00 -44.39 11.75
C TRP A 224 4.86 -45.06 10.96
N MET A 225 4.57 -44.58 9.75
CA MET A 225 3.59 -45.20 8.84
C MET A 225 3.95 -46.66 8.50
N TYR A 226 5.24 -46.96 8.36
CA TYR A 226 5.71 -48.32 8.12
C TYR A 226 5.48 -49.24 9.34
N ILE A 227 5.63 -48.70 10.57
CA ILE A 227 5.38 -49.47 11.81
C ILE A 227 3.88 -49.71 12.03
N GLU A 228 3.03 -48.70 11.77
CA GLU A 228 1.57 -48.76 11.96
C GLU A 228 0.83 -49.53 10.85
N ASP A 229 1.55 -50.33 10.06
CA ASP A 229 1.01 -51.17 8.98
C ASP A 229 0.14 -50.39 7.96
N SER A 230 0.54 -49.14 7.68
CA SER A 230 -0.11 -48.32 6.66
C SER A 230 0.02 -48.94 5.27
N PRO A 231 -0.87 -48.62 4.31
CA PRO A 231 -0.80 -49.17 2.97
C PRO A 231 0.57 -48.96 2.32
N LEU A 232 1.20 -50.04 1.86
CA LEU A 232 2.57 -50.05 1.33
C LEU A 232 2.79 -49.00 0.22
N PHE A 233 1.80 -48.80 -0.66
CA PHE A 233 1.90 -47.82 -1.74
C PHE A 233 2.02 -46.39 -1.21
N ALA A 234 1.35 -46.06 -0.09
CA ALA A 234 1.40 -44.73 0.52
C ALA A 234 2.76 -44.48 1.17
N VAL A 235 3.32 -45.50 1.84
CA VAL A 235 4.67 -45.45 2.43
C VAL A 235 5.72 -45.23 1.34
N ILE A 236 5.64 -45.97 0.22
CA ILE A 236 6.55 -45.82 -0.92
C ILE A 236 6.42 -44.44 -1.56
N PHE A 237 5.19 -43.96 -1.78
CA PHE A 237 4.94 -42.66 -2.40
C PHE A 237 5.52 -41.52 -1.56
N ILE A 238 5.19 -41.45 -0.27
CA ILE A 238 5.69 -40.40 0.63
C ILE A 238 7.20 -40.51 0.82
N GLY A 239 7.73 -41.73 0.94
CA GLY A 239 9.18 -41.96 1.02
C GLY A 239 9.92 -41.47 -0.22
N SER A 240 9.40 -41.74 -1.42
CA SER A 240 10.00 -41.28 -2.68
C SER A 240 9.96 -39.75 -2.83
N LEU A 241 8.84 -39.13 -2.44
CA LEU A 241 8.69 -37.67 -2.46
C LEU A 241 9.69 -37.02 -1.48
N ASN A 242 9.85 -37.60 -0.30
CA ASN A 242 10.82 -37.11 0.69
C ASN A 242 12.27 -37.23 0.20
N LEU A 243 12.64 -38.34 -0.45
CA LEU A 243 13.96 -38.49 -1.10
C LEU A 243 14.20 -37.45 -2.20
N PHE A 244 13.17 -37.12 -2.98
CA PHE A 244 13.24 -36.05 -3.98
C PHE A 244 13.49 -34.68 -3.33
N PHE A 245 12.83 -34.39 -2.21
CA PHE A 245 13.07 -33.15 -1.46
C PHE A 245 14.47 -33.10 -0.83
N TYR A 246 15.00 -34.22 -0.31
CA TYR A 246 16.41 -34.29 0.10
C TYR A 246 17.35 -33.94 -1.04
N TYR A 247 17.13 -34.49 -2.23
CA TYR A 247 17.96 -34.21 -3.40
C TYR A 247 17.95 -32.72 -3.77
N ILE A 248 16.77 -32.09 -3.83
CA ILE A 248 16.65 -30.65 -4.09
C ILE A 248 17.39 -29.83 -3.02
N SER A 249 17.18 -30.16 -1.74
CA SER A 249 17.75 -29.44 -0.61
C SER A 249 19.28 -29.51 -0.60
N PHE A 250 19.84 -30.70 -0.81
CA PHE A 250 21.29 -30.89 -0.88
C PHE A 250 21.90 -30.16 -2.08
N LYS A 251 21.25 -30.21 -3.24
CA LYS A 251 21.73 -29.50 -4.44
C LYS A 251 21.75 -27.99 -4.21
N ALA A 252 20.68 -27.44 -3.65
CA ALA A 252 20.59 -26.01 -3.33
C ALA A 252 21.64 -25.59 -2.29
N LEU A 253 21.86 -26.39 -1.25
CA LEU A 253 22.89 -26.14 -0.23
C LEU A 253 24.29 -26.14 -0.84
N LEU A 254 24.61 -27.12 -1.69
CA LEU A 254 25.90 -27.21 -2.37
C LEU A 254 26.16 -26.02 -3.29
N GLU A 255 25.17 -25.59 -4.06
CA GLU A 255 25.27 -24.41 -4.92
C GLU A 255 25.50 -23.13 -4.09
N SER A 256 24.81 -23.01 -2.96
CA SER A 256 24.91 -21.86 -2.04
C SER A 256 26.28 -21.79 -1.35
N ILE A 257 26.80 -22.94 -0.90
CA ILE A 257 28.15 -23.04 -0.33
C ILE A 257 29.21 -22.67 -1.38
N LYS A 258 29.10 -23.20 -2.61
CA LYS A 258 30.02 -22.86 -3.71
C LYS A 258 30.03 -21.35 -4.00
N LYS A 259 28.85 -20.72 -4.04
CA LYS A 259 28.72 -19.27 -4.25
C LYS A 259 29.38 -18.46 -3.12
N LYS A 260 29.21 -18.88 -1.86
CA LYS A 260 29.82 -18.21 -0.69
C LYS A 260 31.35 -18.34 -0.68
N ILE A 261 31.87 -19.52 -1.03
CA ILE A 261 33.33 -19.75 -1.17
C ILE A 261 33.88 -18.86 -2.29
N ALA A 262 33.27 -18.86 -3.48
CA ALA A 262 33.73 -18.05 -4.62
C ALA A 262 33.76 -16.54 -4.32
N LYS A 263 32.79 -16.04 -3.55
CA LYS A 263 32.74 -14.63 -3.12
C LYS A 263 33.83 -14.27 -2.09
N THR A 264 34.28 -15.24 -1.29
CA THR A 264 35.34 -15.05 -0.28
C THR A 264 36.73 -15.05 -0.91
N THR A 265 36.92 -15.76 -2.03
CA THR A 265 38.20 -15.82 -2.76
C THR A 265 38.47 -14.61 -3.68
N GLN A 266 37.49 -13.73 -3.87
CA GLN A 266 37.61 -12.50 -4.68
C GLN A 266 37.88 -11.23 -3.86
N LEU A 267 38.10 -11.37 -2.55
CA LEU A 267 38.55 -10.34 -1.60
C LEU A 267 40.00 -10.64 -1.20
#